data_AF-A0AAU9QRH1-F1
#
_entry.id   AF-A0AAU9QRH1-F1
#
_cell.length_a   1.000
_cell.length_b   1.000
_cell.length_c   1.000
_cell.angle_alpha   90.00
_cell.angle_beta   90.00
_cell.angle_gamma   90.00
#
_symmetry.space_group_name_H-M   'P 1'
#
loop_
_entity.id
_entity.type
_entity.pdbx_description
1 polymer ?
#
loop_
_entity_poly.entity_id
_entity_poly.type
_entity_poly.pdbx_seq_one_letter_code
_entity_poly.pdbx_strand_id
1 'polypeptide(L)'
;MKQTESEMLNEFLQEDIDLAKELKLKGEQLTTKMFEPAADMTHLGIELNSLAKKMISFEANIVNFGILNYFYVDIARAMLNLRAYDIAIIYALAGVESNRNHNNPEGILASNRVMLDVACFMGANKSALKLIHEHPDLAYDDLHKLLAKESTNEVADAKFSTLLKSKSRPKSLAYCLDSHLGSLESSNRISVRKQPNSRATRFN
;
A
#
# COMPACT_ATOMS: atom_id res chain seq x y z
N MET A 1 35.79 4.36 13.17
CA MET A 1 34.99 4.91 12.05
C MET A 1 33.96 3.93 11.50
N LYS A 2 34.31 2.68 11.12
CA LYS A 2 33.32 1.72 10.59
C LYS A 2 32.19 1.33 11.57
N GLN A 3 32.48 1.31 12.88
CA GLN A 3 31.50 0.95 13.92
C GLN A 3 30.38 1.99 14.06
N THR A 4 30.71 3.27 13.94
CA THR A 4 29.75 4.40 14.02
C THR A 4 28.81 4.48 12.81
N GLU A 5 29.27 4.07 11.62
CA GLU A 5 28.44 4.04 10.42
C GLU A 5 27.41 2.90 10.42
N SER A 6 27.80 1.74 10.97
CA SER A 6 26.90 0.59 11.14
C SER A 6 25.82 0.85 12.19
N GLU A 7 26.16 1.55 13.28
CA GLU A 7 25.20 1.92 14.33
C GLU A 7 24.16 2.91 13.81
N MET A 8 24.58 3.97 13.10
CA MET A 8 23.66 4.93 12.47
C MET A 8 22.76 4.29 11.42
N LEU A 9 23.26 3.32 10.64
CA LEU A 9 22.42 2.58 9.70
C LEU A 9 21.31 1.83 10.45
N ASN A 10 21.66 1.10 11.51
CA ASN A 10 20.69 0.37 12.31
C ASN A 10 19.64 1.30 12.93
N GLU A 11 20.03 2.50 13.38
CA GLU A 11 19.10 3.52 13.87
C GLU A 11 18.10 3.95 12.79
N PHE A 12 18.56 4.31 11.58
CA PHE A 12 17.64 4.69 10.50
C PHE A 12 16.71 3.55 10.07
N LEU A 13 17.22 2.31 10.04
CA LEU A 13 16.41 1.14 9.71
C LEU A 13 15.34 0.91 10.77
N GLN A 14 15.67 1.09 12.05
CA GLN A 14 14.72 0.96 13.16
C GLN A 14 13.69 2.10 13.18
N GLU A 15 14.11 3.34 12.94
CA GLU A 15 13.21 4.50 12.77
C GLU A 15 12.16 4.24 11.68
N ASP A 16 12.59 3.70 10.54
CA ASP A 16 11.68 3.38 9.44
C ASP A 16 10.70 2.24 9.82
N ILE A 17 11.15 1.23 10.59
CA ILE A 17 10.28 0.14 11.11
C ILE A 17 9.21 0.71 12.04
N ASP A 18 9.61 1.56 12.99
CA ASP A 18 8.69 2.06 14.01
C ASP A 18 7.67 3.02 13.41
N LEU A 19 8.08 3.87 12.47
CA LEU A 19 7.16 4.74 11.73
C LEU A 19 6.20 3.95 10.84
N ALA A 20 6.65 2.88 10.17
CA ALA A 20 5.77 2.02 9.39
C ALA A 20 4.68 1.37 10.27
N LYS A 21 5.06 0.89 11.47
CA LYS A 21 4.11 0.32 12.44
C LYS A 21 3.10 1.35 12.94
N GLU A 22 3.57 2.56 13.28
CA GLU A 22 2.68 3.65 13.72
C GLU A 22 1.64 3.99 12.63
N LEU A 23 2.10 4.17 11.40
CA LEU A 23 1.23 4.51 10.27
C LEU A 23 0.21 3.40 9.99
N LYS A 24 0.65 2.14 10.01
CA LYS A 24 -0.23 0.97 9.87
C LYS A 24 -1.30 0.94 10.96
N LEU A 25 -0.88 1.03 12.23
CA LEU A 25 -1.80 0.99 13.37
C LEU A 25 -2.84 2.11 13.29
N LYS A 26 -2.42 3.32 12.91
CA LYS A 26 -3.33 4.44 12.69
C LYS A 26 -4.33 4.16 11.56
N GLY A 27 -3.89 3.51 10.48
CA GLY A 27 -4.76 3.08 9.39
C GLY A 27 -5.83 2.07 9.83
N GLU A 28 -5.44 1.07 10.62
CA GLU A 28 -6.35 0.07 11.18
C GLU A 28 -7.39 0.70 12.12
N GLN A 29 -6.95 1.61 12.99
CA GLN A 29 -7.83 2.35 13.89
C GLN A 29 -8.85 3.21 13.13
N LEU A 30 -8.40 3.97 12.13
CA LEU A 30 -9.32 4.80 11.32
C LEU A 30 -10.30 3.95 10.52
N THR A 31 -9.83 2.84 9.94
CA THR A 31 -10.70 1.88 9.22
C THR A 31 -11.77 1.32 10.15
N THR A 32 -11.40 0.91 11.37
CA THR A 32 -12.33 0.38 12.37
C THR A 32 -13.41 1.40 12.71
N LYS A 33 -13.01 2.67 12.94
CA LYS A 33 -13.95 3.76 13.23
C LYS A 33 -14.95 4.02 12.10
N MET A 34 -14.61 3.78 10.83
CA MET A 34 -15.54 3.95 9.70
C MET A 34 -16.77 3.02 9.78
N PHE A 35 -16.66 1.91 10.50
CA PHE A 35 -17.74 0.94 10.66
C PHE A 35 -18.53 1.12 11.95
N GLU A 36 -18.22 2.14 12.75
CA GLU A 36 -18.98 2.48 13.95
C GLU A 36 -20.31 3.18 13.57
N PRO A 37 -21.45 2.84 14.21
CA PRO A 37 -22.76 3.40 13.85
C PRO A 37 -22.88 4.93 13.92
N ALA A 38 -22.05 5.59 14.73
CA ALA A 38 -22.05 7.03 14.96
C ALA A 38 -20.80 7.73 14.40
N ALA A 39 -20.12 7.10 13.44
CA ALA A 39 -18.89 7.62 12.85
C ALA A 39 -19.11 8.96 12.14
N ASP A 40 -18.32 9.98 12.51
CA ASP A 40 -18.24 11.22 11.72
C ASP A 40 -17.38 10.97 10.48
N MET A 41 -18.05 10.59 9.39
CA MET A 41 -17.41 10.29 8.11
C MET A 41 -16.66 11.49 7.51
N THR A 42 -17.05 12.72 7.84
CA THR A 42 -16.36 13.92 7.35
C THR A 42 -15.01 14.07 8.04
N HIS A 43 -15.01 13.98 9.37
CA HIS A 43 -13.78 14.04 10.15
C HIS A 43 -12.83 12.88 9.82
N LEU A 44 -13.36 11.65 9.75
CA LEU A 44 -12.59 10.47 9.38
C LEU A 44 -11.98 10.59 7.98
N GLY A 45 -12.71 11.17 7.01
CA GLY A 45 -12.17 11.44 5.67
C GLY A 45 -10.96 12.38 5.69
N ILE A 46 -10.97 13.41 6.54
CA ILE A 46 -9.85 14.33 6.71
C ILE A 46 -8.65 13.60 7.34
N GLU A 47 -8.87 12.82 8.40
CA GLU A 47 -7.83 12.05 9.07
C GLU A 47 -7.19 11.00 8.14
N LEU A 48 -8.00 10.27 7.38
CA LEU A 48 -7.54 9.29 6.40
C LEU A 48 -6.73 9.94 5.29
N ASN A 49 -7.16 11.10 4.78
CA ASN A 49 -6.42 11.83 3.76
C ASN A 49 -5.06 12.32 4.29
N SER A 50 -5.02 12.78 5.54
CA SER A 50 -3.76 13.15 6.22
C SER A 50 -2.83 11.94 6.37
N LEU A 51 -3.38 10.79 6.82
CA LEU A 51 -2.62 9.56 6.94
C LEU A 51 -2.07 9.09 5.58
N ALA A 52 -2.91 9.04 4.55
CA ALA A 52 -2.53 8.63 3.20
C ALA A 52 -1.36 9.47 2.65
N LYS A 53 -1.37 10.78 2.86
CA LYS A 53 -0.25 11.67 2.51
C LYS A 53 1.01 11.34 3.29
N LYS A 54 0.90 11.07 4.59
CA LYS A 54 2.05 10.65 5.42
C LYS A 54 2.63 9.32 4.95
N MET A 55 1.79 8.35 4.60
CA MET A 55 2.26 7.04 4.12
C MET A 55 2.95 7.13 2.75
N ILE A 56 2.42 7.93 1.81
CA ILE A 56 3.12 8.19 0.53
C ILE A 56 4.45 8.91 0.80
N SER A 57 4.45 9.94 1.65
CA SER A 57 5.68 10.67 1.98
C SER A 57 6.72 9.75 2.62
N PHE A 58 6.29 8.86 3.52
CA PHE A 58 7.14 7.84 4.11
C PHE A 58 7.74 6.91 3.04
N GLU A 59 6.93 6.33 2.16
CA GLU A 59 7.39 5.49 1.05
C GLU A 59 8.42 6.20 0.16
N ALA A 60 8.17 7.46 -0.17
CA ALA A 60 9.06 8.26 -0.99
C ALA A 60 10.42 8.52 -0.33
N ASN A 61 10.50 8.49 1.01
CA ASN A 61 11.69 8.90 1.77
C ASN A 61 12.37 7.77 2.57
N ILE A 62 11.79 6.57 2.62
CA ILE A 62 12.31 5.42 3.39
C ILE A 62 13.73 5.03 2.97
N VAL A 63 14.56 4.57 3.90
CA VAL A 63 15.87 3.97 3.64
C VAL A 63 15.74 2.45 3.60
N ASN A 64 14.91 1.89 4.46
CA ASN A 64 14.65 0.45 4.56
C ASN A 64 13.63 -0.04 3.52
N PHE A 65 14.03 -0.21 2.26
CA PHE A 65 13.15 -0.70 1.20
C PHE A 65 12.57 -2.09 1.45
N GLY A 66 13.22 -2.90 2.30
CA GLY A 66 12.74 -4.23 2.65
C GLY A 66 11.40 -4.24 3.39
N ILE A 67 10.97 -3.11 3.98
CA ILE A 67 9.65 -2.99 4.64
C ILE A 67 8.53 -2.79 3.62
N LEU A 68 8.84 -2.24 2.44
CA LEU A 68 7.83 -1.81 1.48
C LEU A 68 7.01 -2.97 0.89
N ASN A 69 7.54 -4.19 0.88
CA ASN A 69 6.78 -5.37 0.47
C ASN A 69 5.49 -5.54 1.30
N TYR A 70 5.51 -5.23 2.59
CA TYR A 70 4.31 -5.24 3.44
C TYR A 70 3.56 -3.89 3.36
N PHE A 71 4.30 -2.79 3.34
CA PHE A 71 3.73 -1.45 3.50
C PHE A 71 2.91 -0.97 2.29
N TYR A 72 3.19 -1.46 1.07
CA TYR A 72 2.37 -1.12 -0.09
C TYR A 72 0.91 -1.51 0.06
N VAL A 73 0.61 -2.64 0.72
CA VAL A 73 -0.76 -3.07 0.98
C VAL A 73 -1.47 -2.11 1.94
N ASP A 74 -0.75 -1.63 2.96
CA ASP A 74 -1.30 -0.68 3.93
C ASP A 74 -1.63 0.65 3.25
N ILE A 75 -0.76 1.14 2.35
CA ILE A 75 -1.05 2.34 1.53
C ILE A 75 -2.28 2.09 0.64
N ALA A 76 -2.32 0.95 -0.05
CA ALA A 76 -3.43 0.61 -0.93
C ALA A 76 -4.77 0.59 -0.18
N ARG A 77 -4.79 0.05 1.04
CA ARG A 77 -5.97 0.03 1.92
C ARG A 77 -6.40 1.44 2.35
N ALA A 78 -5.45 2.30 2.74
CA ALA A 78 -5.75 3.69 3.08
C ALA A 78 -6.37 4.45 1.88
N MET A 79 -5.85 4.22 0.67
CA MET A 79 -6.37 4.82 -0.56
C MET A 79 -7.75 4.30 -0.94
N LEU A 80 -7.99 2.99 -0.74
CA LEU A 80 -9.30 2.39 -0.93
C LEU A 80 -10.34 3.05 -0.01
N ASN A 81 -10.03 3.27 1.26
CA ASN A 81 -10.94 3.93 2.21
C ASN A 81 -11.26 5.38 1.81
N LEU A 82 -10.35 6.04 1.11
CA LEU A 82 -10.56 7.36 0.49
C LEU A 82 -11.28 7.31 -0.87
N ARG A 83 -11.64 6.12 -1.35
CA ARG A 83 -12.18 5.86 -2.70
C ARG A 83 -11.27 6.32 -3.84
N ALA A 84 -9.97 6.46 -3.58
CA ALA A 84 -8.93 6.72 -4.57
C ALA A 84 -8.52 5.40 -5.25
N TYR A 85 -9.45 4.79 -5.99
CA TYR A 85 -9.34 3.42 -6.50
C TYR A 85 -8.16 3.21 -7.46
N ASP A 86 -7.83 4.21 -8.26
CA ASP A 86 -6.68 4.21 -9.16
C ASP A 86 -5.36 4.10 -8.37
N ILE A 87 -5.20 4.92 -7.33
CA ILE A 87 -4.01 4.89 -6.47
C ILE A 87 -3.98 3.59 -5.65
N ALA A 88 -5.12 3.14 -5.13
CA ALA A 88 -5.23 1.88 -4.41
C ALA A 88 -4.74 0.69 -5.26
N ILE A 89 -5.17 0.60 -6.53
CA ILE A 89 -4.72 -0.46 -7.45
C ILE A 89 -3.22 -0.33 -7.75
N ILE A 90 -2.69 0.88 -7.98
CA ILE A 90 -1.26 1.10 -8.22
C ILE A 90 -0.41 0.52 -7.09
N TYR A 91 -0.78 0.80 -5.84
CA TYR A 91 -0.05 0.31 -4.67
C TYR A 91 -0.30 -1.19 -4.42
N ALA A 92 -1.51 -1.70 -4.65
CA ALA A 92 -1.77 -3.14 -4.53
C ALA A 92 -0.94 -3.96 -5.54
N LEU A 93 -0.84 -3.49 -6.79
CA LEU A 93 0.01 -4.13 -7.81
C LEU A 93 1.49 -4.06 -7.45
N ALA A 94 1.96 -2.94 -6.90
CA ALA A 94 3.32 -2.83 -6.35
C ALA A 94 3.55 -3.83 -5.21
N GLY A 95 2.56 -4.03 -4.34
CA GLY A 95 2.55 -5.05 -3.30
C GLY A 95 2.68 -6.47 -3.86
N VAL A 96 1.92 -6.82 -4.90
CA VAL A 96 2.04 -8.13 -5.58
C VAL A 96 3.44 -8.34 -6.15
N GLU A 97 3.95 -7.36 -6.89
CA GLU A 97 5.27 -7.46 -7.54
C GLU A 97 6.40 -7.58 -6.51
N SER A 98 6.39 -6.74 -5.47
CA SER A 98 7.37 -6.77 -4.40
C SER A 98 7.31 -8.09 -3.61
N ASN A 99 6.12 -8.54 -3.20
CA ASN A 99 6.00 -9.80 -2.45
C ASN A 99 6.34 -11.03 -3.29
N ARG A 100 6.10 -11.01 -4.61
CA ARG A 100 6.57 -12.08 -5.51
C ARG A 100 8.09 -12.14 -5.54
N ASN A 101 8.77 -11.00 -5.59
CA ASN A 101 10.24 -10.95 -5.55
C ASN A 101 10.81 -11.52 -4.23
N HIS A 102 10.06 -11.39 -3.13
CA HIS A 102 10.43 -11.87 -1.80
C HIS A 102 9.87 -13.27 -1.46
N ASN A 103 9.25 -13.97 -2.41
CA ASN A 103 8.58 -15.26 -2.19
C ASN A 103 7.59 -15.26 -1.01
N ASN A 104 6.82 -14.17 -0.86
CA ASN A 104 5.84 -14.00 0.20
C ASN A 104 4.40 -14.18 -0.32
N PRO A 105 3.83 -15.41 -0.32
CA PRO A 105 2.48 -15.66 -0.84
C PRO A 105 1.38 -14.96 -0.04
N GLU A 106 1.55 -14.79 1.28
CA GLU A 106 0.58 -14.09 2.12
C GLU A 106 0.46 -12.61 1.75
N GLY A 107 1.59 -11.95 1.45
CA GLY A 107 1.61 -10.57 0.99
C GLY A 107 0.99 -10.39 -0.41
N ILE A 108 1.17 -11.37 -1.31
CA ILE A 108 0.49 -11.40 -2.60
C ILE A 108 -1.03 -11.51 -2.38
N LEU A 109 -1.46 -12.44 -1.51
CA LEU A 109 -2.87 -12.63 -1.20
C LEU A 109 -3.49 -11.37 -0.61
N ALA A 110 -2.82 -10.71 0.34
CA ALA A 110 -3.28 -9.47 0.95
C ALA A 110 -3.44 -8.34 -0.08
N SER A 111 -2.50 -8.23 -1.03
CA SER A 111 -2.57 -7.28 -2.13
C SER A 111 -3.75 -7.57 -3.06
N ASN A 112 -3.96 -8.85 -3.41
CA ASN A 112 -5.08 -9.31 -4.22
C ASN A 112 -6.44 -9.06 -3.54
N ARG A 113 -6.51 -9.18 -2.20
CA ARG A 113 -7.72 -8.82 -1.43
C ARG A 113 -8.07 -7.34 -1.59
N VAL A 114 -7.10 -6.44 -1.53
CA VAL A 114 -7.36 -5.01 -1.78
C VAL A 114 -7.90 -4.79 -3.19
N MET A 115 -7.36 -5.47 -4.20
CA MET A 115 -7.87 -5.36 -5.58
C MET A 115 -9.30 -5.90 -5.72
N LEU A 116 -9.62 -7.01 -5.06
CA LEU A 116 -10.98 -7.54 -5.01
C LEU A 116 -11.93 -6.53 -4.35
N ASP A 117 -11.55 -5.96 -3.21
CA ASP A 117 -12.36 -4.96 -2.52
C ASP A 117 -12.58 -3.73 -3.40
N VAL A 118 -11.55 -3.23 -4.09
CA VAL A 118 -11.70 -2.13 -5.07
C VAL A 118 -12.70 -2.52 -6.18
N ALA A 119 -12.61 -3.73 -6.74
CA ALA A 119 -13.55 -4.19 -7.76
C ALA A 119 -14.99 -4.17 -7.24
N CYS A 120 -15.23 -4.68 -6.03
CA CYS A 120 -16.53 -4.66 -5.37
C CYS A 120 -17.04 -3.23 -5.14
N PHE A 121 -16.21 -2.33 -4.61
CA PHE A 121 -16.59 -0.92 -4.36
C PHE A 121 -16.84 -0.11 -5.65
N MET A 122 -16.20 -0.49 -6.76
CA MET A 122 -16.45 0.08 -8.08
C MET A 122 -17.71 -0.51 -8.75
N GLY A 123 -18.22 -1.65 -8.28
CA GLY A 123 -19.27 -2.42 -8.95
C GLY A 123 -18.78 -3.22 -10.16
N ALA A 124 -17.47 -3.47 -10.27
CA ALA A 124 -16.84 -4.27 -11.32
C ALA A 124 -16.99 -5.78 -11.03
N ASN A 125 -18.24 -6.24 -10.95
CA ASN A 125 -18.58 -7.57 -10.42
C ASN A 125 -17.99 -8.72 -11.26
N LYS A 126 -17.92 -8.57 -12.59
CA LYS A 126 -17.32 -9.58 -13.48
C LYS A 126 -15.81 -9.70 -13.24
N SER A 127 -15.14 -8.58 -13.01
CA SER A 127 -13.71 -8.54 -12.67
C SER A 127 -13.43 -9.08 -11.28
N ALA A 128 -14.31 -8.78 -10.31
CA ALA A 128 -14.24 -9.35 -8.96
C ALA A 128 -14.37 -10.89 -8.98
N LEU A 129 -15.36 -11.41 -9.71
CA LEU A 129 -15.54 -12.85 -9.91
C LEU A 129 -14.33 -13.50 -10.60
N LYS A 130 -13.76 -12.81 -11.59
CA LYS A 130 -12.53 -13.27 -12.25
C LYS A 130 -11.35 -13.36 -11.28
N LEU A 131 -11.16 -12.34 -10.42
CA LEU A 131 -10.11 -12.38 -9.39
C LEU A 131 -10.30 -13.56 -8.42
N ILE A 132 -11.52 -13.82 -7.97
CA ILE A 132 -11.83 -14.98 -7.11
C ILE A 132 -11.53 -16.29 -7.84
N HIS A 133 -11.84 -16.38 -9.13
CA HIS A 133 -11.55 -17.59 -9.92
C HIS A 133 -10.04 -17.83 -10.10
N GLU A 134 -9.27 -16.77 -10.35
CA GLU A 134 -7.81 -16.82 -10.49
C GLU A 134 -7.10 -17.05 -9.15
N HIS A 135 -7.73 -16.63 -8.04
CA HIS A 135 -7.20 -16.74 -6.68
C HIS A 135 -8.30 -17.22 -5.71
N PRO A 136 -8.57 -18.54 -5.65
CA PRO A 136 -9.65 -19.09 -4.83
C PRO A 136 -9.56 -18.74 -3.34
N ASP A 137 -8.36 -18.51 -2.82
CA ASP A 137 -8.11 -18.10 -1.41
C ASP A 137 -8.63 -16.69 -1.08
N LEU A 138 -9.09 -15.94 -2.08
CA LEU A 138 -9.80 -14.68 -1.89
C LEU A 138 -11.28 -14.87 -1.57
N ALA A 139 -11.85 -16.05 -1.83
CA ALA A 139 -13.25 -16.31 -1.55
C ALA A 139 -13.46 -16.35 -0.03
N TYR A 140 -14.08 -15.29 0.51
CA TYR A 140 -14.68 -15.33 1.84
C TYR A 140 -16.20 -15.39 1.68
N ASP A 141 -16.82 -16.27 2.47
CA ASP A 141 -18.26 -16.46 2.55
C ASP A 141 -18.95 -16.71 1.19
N ASP A 142 -20.24 -16.39 1.14
CA ASP A 142 -21.08 -16.42 -0.06
C ASP A 142 -20.84 -15.23 -1.00
N LEU A 143 -19.70 -14.53 -0.93
CA LEU A 143 -19.39 -13.36 -1.77
C LEU A 143 -19.53 -13.67 -3.26
N HIS A 144 -19.05 -14.83 -3.71
CA HIS A 144 -19.22 -15.27 -5.10
C HIS A 144 -20.69 -15.38 -5.51
N LYS A 145 -21.58 -15.84 -4.60
CA LYS A 145 -23.02 -15.93 -4.86
C LYS A 145 -23.67 -14.55 -4.88
N LEU A 146 -23.22 -13.64 -4.02
CA LEU A 146 -23.69 -12.25 -4.00
C LEU A 146 -23.32 -11.56 -5.31
N LEU A 147 -22.03 -11.58 -5.69
CA LEU A 147 -21.55 -10.96 -6.93
C LEU A 147 -22.20 -11.55 -8.18
N ALA A 148 -22.50 -12.86 -8.20
CA ALA A 148 -23.15 -13.52 -9.34
C ALA A 148 -24.64 -13.15 -9.51
N LYS A 149 -25.29 -12.63 -8.46
CA LYS A 149 -26.70 -12.17 -8.51
C LYS A 149 -26.81 -10.71 -8.92
N GLU A 150 -25.76 -9.93 -8.72
CA GLU A 150 -25.74 -8.51 -9.06
C GLU A 150 -25.64 -8.31 -10.58
N SER A 151 -26.26 -7.24 -11.07
CA SER A 151 -26.15 -6.87 -12.48
C SER A 151 -24.71 -6.51 -12.83
N THR A 152 -24.26 -6.89 -14.02
CA THR A 152 -22.91 -6.52 -14.50
C THR A 152 -22.87 -5.05 -14.88
N ASN A 153 -21.91 -4.31 -14.32
CA ASN A 153 -21.63 -2.94 -14.71
C ASN A 153 -20.42 -2.91 -15.66
N GLU A 154 -20.68 -3.07 -16.96
CA GLU A 154 -19.63 -3.17 -17.99
C GLU A 154 -18.70 -1.94 -18.02
N VAL A 155 -19.20 -0.75 -17.65
CA VAL A 155 -18.38 0.47 -17.56
C VAL A 155 -17.39 0.39 -16.39
N ALA A 156 -17.86 -0.06 -15.22
CA ALA A 156 -16.99 -0.27 -14.07
C ALA A 156 -15.95 -1.36 -14.33
N ASP A 157 -16.35 -2.47 -14.95
CA ASP A 157 -15.47 -3.56 -15.34
C ASP A 157 -14.40 -3.12 -16.34
N ALA A 158 -14.77 -2.36 -17.38
CA ALA A 158 -13.80 -1.82 -18.34
C ALA A 158 -12.80 -0.87 -17.67
N LYS A 159 -13.28 0.00 -16.76
CA LYS A 159 -12.42 0.92 -16.01
C LYS A 159 -11.46 0.17 -15.09
N PHE A 160 -11.96 -0.80 -14.32
CA PHE A 160 -11.14 -1.62 -13.42
C PHE A 160 -10.11 -2.44 -14.20
N SER A 161 -10.49 -3.07 -15.31
CA SER A 161 -9.57 -3.82 -16.18
C SER A 161 -8.46 -2.93 -16.74
N THR A 162 -8.77 -1.67 -17.09
CA THR A 162 -7.78 -0.70 -17.55
C THR A 162 -6.77 -0.37 -16.44
N LEU A 163 -7.26 -0.15 -15.21
CA LEU A 163 -6.40 0.12 -14.05
C LEU A 163 -5.49 -1.07 -13.74
N LEU A 164 -6.00 -2.31 -13.77
CA LEU A 164 -5.20 -3.52 -13.55
C LEU A 164 -4.06 -3.69 -14.57
N LYS A 165 -4.30 -3.31 -15.83
CA LYS A 165 -3.30 -3.39 -16.91
C LYS A 165 -2.30 -2.24 -16.91
N SER A 166 -2.52 -1.23 -16.05
CA SER A 166 -1.61 -0.10 -15.93
C SER A 166 -0.23 -0.55 -15.47
N LYS A 167 0.80 0.01 -16.10
CA LYS A 167 2.21 -0.16 -15.70
C LYS A 167 2.68 0.90 -14.70
N SER A 168 1.79 1.80 -14.27
CA SER A 168 2.14 2.84 -13.29
C SER A 168 2.41 2.21 -11.92
N ARG A 169 3.57 2.52 -11.32
CA ARG A 169 4.01 2.01 -10.01
C ARG A 169 4.70 3.12 -9.22
N PRO A 170 4.74 3.03 -7.87
CA PRO A 170 5.57 3.90 -7.05
C PRO A 170 7.04 3.76 -7.47
N LYS A 171 7.79 4.86 -7.48
CA LYS A 171 9.21 4.84 -7.90
C LYS A 171 10.05 3.95 -6.99
N SER A 172 9.71 3.85 -5.71
CA SER A 172 10.46 3.01 -4.77
C SER A 172 10.39 1.52 -5.09
N LEU A 173 9.41 1.06 -5.89
CA LEU A 173 9.28 -0.35 -6.23
C LEU A 173 10.53 -0.87 -6.94
N ALA A 174 11.17 -0.04 -7.77
CA ALA A 174 12.42 -0.41 -8.42
C ALA A 174 13.51 -0.81 -7.41
N TYR A 175 13.54 -0.16 -6.25
CA TYR A 175 14.50 -0.43 -5.17
C TYR A 175 14.17 -1.70 -4.38
N CYS A 176 12.91 -2.14 -4.39
CA CYS A 176 12.50 -3.42 -3.82
C CYS A 176 12.77 -4.60 -4.76
N LEU A 177 12.78 -4.36 -6.08
CA LEU A 177 12.97 -5.38 -7.10
C LEU A 177 14.45 -5.61 -7.45
N ASP A 178 15.29 -4.58 -7.27
CA ASP A 178 16.73 -4.64 -7.51
C ASP A 178 17.49 -4.28 -6.22
N SER A 179 18.12 -5.28 -5.61
CA SER A 179 18.85 -5.12 -4.34
C SER A 179 20.11 -4.26 -4.47
N HIS A 180 20.75 -4.24 -5.65
CA HIS A 180 21.91 -3.38 -5.89
C HIS A 180 21.48 -1.92 -5.99
N LEU A 181 20.43 -1.65 -6.77
CA LEU A 181 19.85 -0.32 -6.89
C LEU A 181 19.32 0.17 -5.53
N GLY A 182 18.64 -0.70 -4.78
CA GLY A 182 18.17 -0.41 -3.43
C GLY A 182 19.30 -0.04 -2.47
N SER A 183 20.38 -0.82 -2.45
CA SER A 183 21.54 -0.51 -1.60
C SER A 183 22.20 0.84 -1.94
N LEU A 184 22.25 1.20 -3.22
CA LEU A 184 22.80 2.48 -3.66
C LEU A 184 21.91 3.64 -3.21
N GLU A 185 20.60 3.53 -3.44
CA GLU A 185 19.64 4.57 -3.06
C GLU A 185 19.54 4.72 -1.54
N SER A 186 19.54 3.63 -0.76
CA SER A 186 19.57 3.69 0.71
C SER A 186 20.78 4.49 1.18
N SER A 187 21.95 4.25 0.59
CA SER A 187 23.20 4.96 0.91
C SER A 187 23.12 6.46 0.59
N ASN A 188 22.50 6.81 -0.54
CA ASN A 188 22.25 8.21 -0.92
C ASN A 188 21.32 8.90 0.09
N ARG A 189 20.21 8.26 0.46
CA ARG A 189 19.23 8.81 1.41
C ARG A 189 19.82 8.99 2.81
N ILE A 190 20.64 8.06 3.27
CA ILE A 190 21.38 8.19 4.53
C ILE A 190 22.31 9.41 4.48
N SER A 191 23.02 9.60 3.37
CA SER A 191 23.93 10.73 3.20
C SER A 191 23.20 12.07 3.24
N VAL A 192 22.01 12.15 2.63
CA VAL A 192 21.14 13.34 2.70
C VAL A 192 20.62 13.57 4.12
N ARG A 193 20.10 12.53 4.79
CA ARG A 193 19.57 12.62 6.17
C ARG A 193 20.62 13.06 7.19
N LYS A 194 21.90 12.78 6.95
CA LYS A 194 23.04 13.20 7.79
C LYS A 194 23.37 14.69 7.68
N GLN A 195 22.93 15.39 6.63
CA GLN A 195 23.24 16.81 6.48
C GLN A 195 22.45 17.65 7.50
N PRO A 196 23.11 18.48 8.33
CA PRO A 196 22.47 19.21 9.44
C PRO A 196 21.37 20.19 8.98
N ASN A 197 21.38 20.61 7.72
CA ASN A 197 20.37 21.50 7.13
C ASN A 197 19.21 20.78 6.44
N SER A 198 19.18 19.44 6.40
CA SER A 198 18.10 18.67 5.75
C SER A 198 16.87 18.45 6.65
N ARG A 199 16.93 18.81 7.94
CA ARG A 199 15.82 18.67 8.90
C ARG A 199 14.62 19.59 8.62
N ALA A 200 14.68 20.48 7.62
CA ALA A 200 13.62 21.43 7.29
C ALA A 200 12.34 20.82 6.68
N THR A 201 12.23 19.49 6.55
CA THR A 201 11.02 18.82 6.02
C THR A 201 10.49 17.68 6.89
N ARG A 202 10.94 17.55 8.15
CA ARG A 202 10.31 16.61 9.08
C ARG A 202 8.96 17.18 9.56
N PHE A 203 7.92 16.86 8.81
CA PHE A 203 6.50 16.90 9.19
C PHE A 203 5.95 18.28 9.57
N ASN A 204 5.56 19.06 8.56
CA ASN A 204 4.42 19.98 8.65
C ASN A 204 3.25 19.39 7.85
#